data_AF-A0A9D7S8C3-F1
#
_entry.id   AF-A0A9D7S8C3-F1
#
_cell.length_a   1.000
_cell.length_b   1.000
_cell.length_c   1.000
_cell.angle_alpha   90.00
_cell.angle_beta   90.00
_cell.angle_gamma   90.00
#
_symmetry.space_group_name_H-M   'P 1'
#
loop_
_entity.id
_entity.type
_entity.pdbx_description
1 polymer ?
#
loop_
_entity_poly.entity_id
_entity_poly.type
_entity_poly.pdbx_seq_one_letter_code
_entity_poly.pdbx_strand_id
1 'polypeptide(L)'
;MVNKIIGAIGLKYGTNAEIARNSLVNSQGWTINGDSPSGKDCATVRTHNVESISQIFLYPNPTSGILNIEDHNGSFYSISDLTGKVVVKGIITMNTISLDMFPLGIYYLSIINSDSPQTIKVFKY
;
A
#
# COMPACT_ATOMS: atom_id res chain seq x y z
N MET A 1 -0.51 -26.21 36.70
CA MET A 1 -0.91 -25.22 35.67
C MET A 1 -1.24 -23.92 36.37
N VAL A 2 -0.70 -22.80 35.89
CA VAL A 2 -0.96 -21.48 36.49
C VAL A 2 -2.21 -20.92 35.82
N ASN A 3 -3.31 -20.76 36.56
CA ASN A 3 -4.52 -20.12 36.05
C ASN A 3 -4.24 -18.64 35.84
N LYS A 4 -4.24 -18.19 34.58
CA LYS A 4 -4.08 -16.78 34.24
C LYS A 4 -5.44 -16.10 34.29
N ILE A 5 -5.61 -15.17 35.23
CA ILE A 5 -6.83 -14.39 35.40
C ILE A 5 -6.62 -13.02 34.76
N ILE A 6 -7.56 -12.61 33.92
CA ILE A 6 -7.57 -11.31 33.25
C ILE A 6 -8.90 -10.60 33.54
N GLY A 7 -8.82 -9.40 34.09
CA GLY A 7 -9.98 -8.50 34.21
C GLY A 7 -10.16 -7.70 32.92
N ALA A 8 -11.26 -7.93 32.21
CA ALA A 8 -11.61 -7.26 30.96
C ALA A 8 -13.01 -6.63 31.03
N ILE A 9 -13.40 -6.20 32.24
CA ILE A 9 -14.74 -5.67 32.53
C ILE A 9 -15.09 -4.50 31.61
N GLY A 10 -16.20 -4.62 30.89
CA GLY A 10 -16.74 -3.58 30.01
C GLY A 10 -16.06 -3.52 28.64
N LEU A 11 -15.05 -4.34 28.39
CA LEU A 11 -14.42 -4.44 27.07
C LEU A 11 -15.23 -5.33 26.14
N LYS A 12 -15.16 -5.01 24.85
CA LYS A 12 -15.78 -5.79 23.79
C LYS A 12 -14.73 -6.33 22.84
N TYR A 13 -14.81 -7.60 22.48
CA TYR A 13 -13.95 -8.20 21.46
C TYR A 13 -14.71 -8.33 20.13
N GLY A 14 -13.99 -8.37 19.01
CA GLY A 14 -14.59 -8.63 17.70
C GLY A 14 -15.20 -10.03 17.67
N THR A 15 -16.39 -10.22 17.12
CA THR A 15 -17.07 -11.53 17.10
C THR A 15 -16.21 -12.61 16.43
N ASN A 16 -15.41 -12.25 15.43
CA ASN A 16 -14.35 -13.08 14.84
C ASN A 16 -13.31 -13.65 15.83
N ALA A 17 -13.10 -13.02 16.99
CA ALA A 17 -12.16 -13.48 18.01
C ALA A 17 -12.77 -14.51 18.99
N GLU A 18 -14.06 -14.84 18.88
CA GLU A 18 -14.78 -15.78 19.76
C GLU A 18 -14.09 -17.14 19.84
N ILE A 19 -13.65 -17.70 18.70
CA ILE A 19 -12.98 -19.00 18.64
C ILE A 19 -11.65 -18.98 19.40
N ALA A 20 -10.85 -17.93 19.19
CA ALA A 20 -9.57 -17.77 19.87
C ALA A 20 -9.76 -17.56 21.38
N ARG A 21 -10.75 -16.75 21.77
CA ARG A 21 -11.13 -16.57 23.18
C ARG A 21 -11.50 -17.90 23.83
N ASN A 22 -12.34 -18.69 23.18
CA ASN A 22 -12.76 -20.01 23.69
C ASN A 22 -11.59 -21.00 23.78
N SER A 23 -10.60 -20.93 22.90
CA SER A 23 -9.37 -21.72 23.02
C SER A 23 -8.54 -21.34 24.27
N LEU A 24 -8.42 -20.05 24.58
CA LEU A 24 -7.73 -19.59 25.78
C LEU A 24 -8.45 -20.04 27.07
N VAL A 25 -9.78 -19.93 27.10
CA VAL A 25 -10.57 -20.30 28.29
C VAL A 25 -10.64 -21.81 28.45
N ASN A 26 -11.06 -22.53 27.41
CA ASN A 26 -11.39 -23.95 27.50
C ASN A 26 -10.17 -24.88 27.40
N SER A 27 -9.12 -24.45 26.68
CA SER A 27 -7.95 -25.30 26.42
C SER A 27 -6.72 -24.85 27.20
N GLN A 28 -6.56 -23.56 27.47
CA GLN A 28 -5.39 -23.01 28.17
C GLN A 28 -5.67 -22.65 29.65
N GLY A 29 -6.92 -22.81 30.11
CA GLY A 29 -7.30 -22.57 31.51
C GLY A 29 -7.30 -21.10 31.92
N TRP A 30 -7.46 -20.17 30.97
CA TRP A 30 -7.54 -18.74 31.29
C TRP A 30 -8.92 -18.38 31.80
N THR A 31 -8.99 -17.42 32.72
CA THR A 31 -10.24 -16.81 33.15
C THR A 31 -10.27 -15.37 32.66
N ILE A 32 -11.13 -15.08 31.67
CA ILE A 32 -11.33 -13.73 31.12
C ILE A 32 -12.69 -13.25 31.62
N ASN A 33 -12.67 -12.27 32.54
CA ASN A 33 -13.87 -11.82 33.24
C ASN A 33 -14.37 -10.47 32.72
N GLY A 34 -15.67 -10.40 32.43
CA GLY A 34 -16.41 -9.16 32.16
C GLY A 34 -16.26 -8.62 30.74
N ASP A 35 -15.66 -9.38 29.82
CA ASP A 35 -15.69 -9.09 28.40
C ASP A 35 -16.97 -9.61 27.73
N SER A 36 -17.28 -9.09 26.55
CA SER A 36 -18.42 -9.53 25.74
C SER A 36 -18.13 -9.41 24.24
N PRO A 37 -18.77 -10.20 23.37
CA PRO A 37 -18.63 -10.01 21.94
C PRO A 37 -19.25 -8.66 21.54
N SER A 38 -18.61 -7.95 20.62
CA SER A 38 -19.05 -6.63 20.19
C SER A 38 -20.29 -6.66 19.28
N GLY A 39 -20.66 -7.84 18.79
CA GLY A 39 -21.73 -8.04 17.80
C GLY A 39 -21.28 -7.74 16.36
N LYS A 40 -20.01 -7.38 16.15
CA LYS A 40 -19.39 -7.16 14.85
C LYS A 40 -17.99 -7.75 14.84
N ASP A 41 -17.51 -8.14 13.68
CA ASP A 41 -16.11 -8.50 13.54
C ASP A 41 -15.25 -7.25 13.69
N CYS A 42 -14.18 -7.33 14.48
CA CYS A 42 -13.14 -6.32 14.43
C CYS A 42 -12.52 -6.41 13.03
N ALA A 43 -12.41 -5.28 12.34
CA ALA A 43 -11.84 -5.23 11.00
C ALA A 43 -10.47 -5.92 11.03
N THR A 44 -10.36 -7.06 10.34
CA THR A 44 -9.06 -7.59 9.97
C THR A 44 -8.45 -6.55 9.05
N VAL A 45 -7.38 -5.90 9.49
CA VAL A 45 -6.50 -5.20 8.57
C VAL A 45 -6.01 -6.27 7.62
N ARG A 46 -6.63 -6.37 6.45
CA ARG A 46 -6.12 -7.22 5.38
C ARG A 46 -4.71 -6.73 5.12
N THR A 47 -3.72 -7.62 5.16
CA THR A 47 -2.51 -7.38 4.36
C THR A 47 -3.01 -7.14 2.96
N HIS A 48 -2.67 -6.01 2.35
CA HIS A 48 -3.07 -5.70 0.98
C HIS A 48 -2.81 -6.95 0.15
N ASN A 49 -3.87 -7.64 -0.25
CA ASN A 49 -3.75 -8.73 -1.20
C ASN A 49 -3.14 -8.01 -2.41
N VAL A 50 -1.89 -8.31 -2.73
CA VAL A 50 -1.30 -7.86 -3.99
C VAL A 50 -2.01 -8.68 -5.05
N GLU A 51 -3.25 -8.33 -5.35
CA GLU A 51 -3.75 -8.52 -6.71
C GLU A 51 -2.74 -7.80 -7.56
N SER A 52 -2.02 -8.58 -8.37
CA SER A 52 -0.85 -8.21 -9.15
C SER A 52 -0.87 -6.72 -9.50
N ILE A 53 -0.12 -5.92 -8.74
CA ILE A 53 0.11 -4.51 -9.09
C ILE A 53 0.66 -4.57 -10.51
N SER A 54 -0.09 -4.10 -11.52
CA SER A 54 0.39 -4.14 -12.90
C SER A 54 1.71 -3.37 -12.90
N GLN A 55 2.84 -4.05 -13.01
CA GLN A 55 4.10 -3.37 -12.79
C GLN A 55 4.32 -2.39 -13.94
N ILE A 56 4.62 -1.12 -13.62
CA ILE A 56 5.02 -0.16 -14.66
C ILE A 56 6.32 -0.66 -15.27
N PHE A 57 6.30 -0.97 -16.56
CA PHE A 57 7.50 -1.24 -17.33
C PHE A 57 7.92 0.05 -18.04
N LEU A 58 9.11 0.54 -17.70
CA LEU A 58 9.71 1.70 -18.35
C LEU A 58 11.18 1.47 -18.67
N TYR A 59 11.63 2.04 -19.78
CA TYR A 59 13.02 1.94 -20.23
C TYR A 59 13.42 3.10 -21.14
N PRO A 60 14.71 3.44 -21.19
CA PRO A 60 15.75 2.95 -20.28
C PRO A 60 15.62 3.59 -18.89
N ASN A 61 16.07 2.88 -17.85
CA ASN A 61 16.28 3.45 -16.53
C ASN A 61 17.57 2.85 -15.94
N PRO A 62 18.67 3.61 -15.86
CA PRO A 62 18.80 5.07 -16.08
C PRO A 62 18.50 5.56 -17.51
N THR A 63 18.14 6.84 -17.67
CA THR A 63 17.85 7.48 -18.96
C THR A 63 18.70 8.73 -19.20
N SER A 64 19.01 9.03 -20.46
CA SER A 64 19.59 10.32 -20.88
C SER A 64 18.54 11.43 -21.06
N GLY A 65 17.25 11.07 -21.07
CA GLY A 65 16.19 12.06 -21.24
C GLY A 65 14.85 11.51 -21.71
N ILE A 66 14.81 10.47 -22.54
CA ILE A 66 13.54 9.90 -23.01
C ILE A 66 13.24 8.60 -22.26
N LEU A 67 12.02 8.48 -21.75
CA LEU A 67 11.48 7.26 -21.17
C LEU A 67 10.38 6.70 -22.07
N ASN A 68 10.47 5.41 -22.38
CA ASN A 68 9.37 4.63 -22.93
C ASN A 68 8.61 3.95 -21.80
N ILE A 69 7.29 3.89 -21.90
CA ILE A 69 6.39 3.31 -20.90
C ILE A 69 5.43 2.37 -21.62
N GLU A 70 5.45 1.09 -21.24
CA GLU A 70 4.59 0.07 -21.87
C GLU A 70 3.14 0.19 -21.40
N ASP A 71 2.19 0.04 -22.31
CA ASP A 71 0.75 -0.11 -22.03
C ASP A 71 0.09 0.96 -21.13
N HIS A 72 0.60 2.19 -21.14
CA HIS A 72 0.09 3.30 -20.31
C HIS A 72 -0.29 4.56 -21.11
N ASN A 73 -0.50 4.44 -22.42
CA ASN A 73 -1.01 5.54 -23.24
C ASN A 73 -2.39 6.02 -22.73
N GLY A 74 -2.56 7.34 -22.60
CA GLY A 74 -3.77 7.96 -22.09
C GLY A 74 -3.83 8.07 -20.56
N SER A 75 -2.90 7.45 -19.82
CA SER A 75 -2.84 7.59 -18.37
C SER A 75 -2.33 8.98 -17.97
N PHE A 76 -2.89 9.52 -16.89
CA PHE A 76 -2.35 10.71 -16.24
C PHE A 76 -1.06 10.36 -15.52
N TYR A 77 -0.06 11.24 -15.62
CA TYR A 77 1.18 11.08 -14.89
C TYR A 77 1.61 12.37 -14.20
N SER A 78 2.47 12.22 -13.21
CA SER A 78 3.24 13.32 -12.63
C SER A 78 4.68 12.91 -12.43
N ILE A 79 5.60 13.87 -12.56
CA ILE A 79 7.01 13.71 -12.21
C ILE A 79 7.31 14.62 -11.04
N SER A 80 7.94 14.09 -10.00
CA SER A 80 8.46 14.87 -8.88
C SER A 80 9.97 14.69 -8.73
N ASP A 81 10.62 15.71 -8.16
CA ASP A 81 12.03 15.67 -7.78
C ASP A 81 12.24 14.91 -6.45
N LEU A 82 13.49 14.81 -6.00
CA LEU A 82 13.86 14.13 -4.73
C LEU A 82 13.19 14.76 -3.50
N THR A 83 12.79 16.03 -3.55
CA THR A 83 12.11 16.72 -2.45
C THR A 83 10.60 16.42 -2.42
N GLY A 84 10.09 15.71 -3.44
CA GLY A 84 8.66 15.45 -3.63
C GLY A 84 7.91 16.58 -4.34
N LYS A 85 8.60 17.65 -4.75
CA LYS A 85 7.98 18.73 -5.52
C LYS A 85 7.64 18.22 -6.91
N VAL A 86 6.36 18.33 -7.29
CA VAL A 86 5.91 18.00 -8.64
C VAL A 86 6.45 19.02 -9.63
N VAL A 87 7.22 18.56 -10.61
CA VAL A 87 7.83 19.38 -11.67
C VAL A 87 7.08 19.27 -13.00
N VAL A 88 6.34 18.17 -13.22
CA VAL A 88 5.52 17.95 -14.43
C VAL A 88 4.23 17.21 -14.07
N LYS A 89 3.15 17.54 -14.79
CA LYS A 89 1.95 16.71 -14.91
C LYS A 89 1.54 16.64 -16.37
N GLY A 90 0.96 15.52 -16.79
CA GLY A 90 0.52 15.35 -18.16
C GLY A 90 -0.28 14.08 -18.38
N ILE A 91 -0.53 13.79 -19.65
CA ILE A 91 -1.11 12.54 -20.14
C ILE A 91 -0.03 11.87 -20.98
N ILE A 92 0.18 10.56 -20.79
CA ILE A 92 1.14 9.81 -21.61
C ILE A 92 0.60 9.69 -23.03
N THR A 93 1.39 10.14 -24.00
CA THR A 93 1.08 10.03 -25.43
C THR A 93 2.25 9.37 -26.14
N MET A 94 1.98 8.52 -27.13
CA MET A 94 3.01 7.80 -27.88
C MET A 94 3.97 6.99 -26.99
N ASN A 95 3.47 6.46 -25.87
CA ASN A 95 4.22 5.64 -24.91
C ASN A 95 5.52 6.29 -24.40
N THR A 96 5.63 7.62 -24.44
CA THR A 96 6.88 8.30 -24.13
C THR A 96 6.69 9.48 -23.19
N ILE A 97 7.72 9.75 -22.38
CA ILE A 97 7.86 10.95 -21.55
C ILE A 97 9.27 11.50 -21.77
N SER A 98 9.38 12.79 -22.12
CA SER A 98 10.65 13.48 -22.18
C SER A 98 10.97 14.16 -20.86
N LEU A 99 12.20 13.94 -20.42
CA LEU A 99 12.88 14.60 -19.31
C LEU A 99 14.00 15.52 -19.80
N ASP A 100 14.14 15.78 -21.10
CA ASP A 100 15.34 16.43 -21.67
C ASP A 100 15.66 17.79 -21.04
N MET A 101 14.63 18.58 -20.73
CA MET A 101 14.77 19.91 -20.12
C MET A 101 15.07 19.89 -18.61
N PHE A 102 15.04 18.73 -17.95
CA PHE A 102 15.29 18.63 -16.51
C PHE A 102 16.77 18.37 -16.21
N PRO A 103 17.30 18.90 -15.09
CA PRO A 103 18.65 18.60 -14.65
C PRO A 103 18.90 17.10 -14.42
N LEU A 104 20.16 16.70 -14.43
CA LEU A 104 20.57 15.35 -14.04
C LEU A 104 20.18 15.09 -12.58
N GLY A 105 19.76 13.86 -12.27
CA GLY A 105 19.35 13.52 -10.91
C GLY A 105 18.29 12.43 -10.82
N ILE A 106 17.70 12.34 -9.63
CA ILE A 106 16.66 11.36 -9.30
C ILE A 106 15.30 12.03 -9.39
N TYR A 107 14.38 11.32 -10.06
CA TYR A 107 12.99 11.70 -10.18
C TYR A 107 12.08 10.53 -9.77
N TYR A 108 10.84 10.86 -9.42
CA TYR A 108 9.77 9.89 -9.21
C TYR A 108 8.70 10.13 -10.25
N LEU A 109 8.48 9.13 -11.11
CA LEU A 109 7.37 9.10 -12.04
C LEU A 109 6.19 8.39 -11.35
N SER A 110 5.05 9.06 -11.26
CA SER A 110 3.82 8.48 -10.77
C SER A 110 2.80 8.40 -11.89
N ILE A 111 2.22 7.22 -12.11
CA ILE A 111 1.05 7.01 -12.97
C ILE A 111 -0.19 7.05 -12.07
N ILE A 112 -1.09 7.99 -12.34
CA ILE A 112 -2.25 8.29 -11.52
C ILE A 112 -3.44 7.52 -12.09
N ASN A 113 -3.66 6.31 -11.57
CA ASN A 113 -4.87 5.53 -11.82
C ASN A 113 -5.88 5.75 -10.67
N SER A 114 -7.18 5.58 -10.93
CA SER A 114 -8.27 5.79 -9.96
C SER A 114 -8.14 4.95 -8.70
N ASP A 115 -7.65 3.71 -8.85
CA ASP A 115 -7.71 2.70 -7.77
C ASP A 115 -6.34 2.38 -7.16
N SER A 116 -5.24 2.58 -7.91
CA SER A 116 -3.88 2.35 -7.41
C SER A 116 -2.86 3.22 -8.13
N PRO A 117 -2.49 4.40 -7.58
CA PRO A 117 -1.38 5.17 -8.13
C PRO A 117 -0.08 4.40 -7.95
N GLN A 118 0.70 4.30 -9.02
CA GLN A 118 1.97 3.58 -9.03
C GLN A 118 3.11 4.56 -9.22
N THR A 119 4.18 4.40 -8.44
CA THR A 119 5.34 5.31 -8.48
C THR A 119 6.62 4.52 -8.68
N ILE A 120 7.47 5.02 -9.57
CA ILE A 120 8.75 4.42 -9.93
C ILE A 120 9.86 5.47 -9.91
N LYS A 121 11.01 5.07 -9.37
CA LYS A 121 12.21 5.91 -9.31
C LYS A 121 12.91 5.89 -10.66
N VAL A 122 13.22 7.06 -11.20
CA VAL A 122 13.94 7.26 -12.45
C VAL A 122 15.27 7.96 -12.17
N PHE A 123 16.34 7.47 -12.80
CA PHE A 123 17.66 8.10 -12.76
C PHE A 123 17.95 8.76 -14.11
N LYS A 124 18.15 10.08 -14.11
CA LYS A 124 18.62 10.84 -15.28
C LYS A 124 20.13 11.14 -15.16
N TYR A 125 20.89 10.82 -16.20
CA TYR A 125 22.34 11.05 -16.29
C TYR A 125 22.74 11.89 -17.50
#